data_AF-A0A1Z8UYX4-F1
#
_entry.id   AF-A0A1Z8UYX4-F1
#
_cell.length_a   1.000
_cell.length_b   1.000
_cell.length_c   1.000
_cell.angle_alpha   90.00
_cell.angle_beta   90.00
_cell.angle_gamma   90.00
#
_symmetry.space_group_name_H-M   'P 1'
#
loop_
_entity.id
_entity.type
_entity.pdbx_description
1 polymer ?
#
loop_
_entity_poly.entity_id
_entity_poly.type
_entity_poly.pdbx_seq_one_letter_code
_entity_poly.pdbx_strand_id
1 'polypeptide(L)'
;MINFKFNLARFMCQLKKTIKVITYFGLFPFYLPRFIEYLNFNLSTIIFKDVDNFSYLYCALIIAFLSGMQWHKIILMGEKKYILVPILPLFLALSINYNFVYFDPFVILIFSLIFSLSIDLIILRYINQTWFKKLRINATFLACISFLL
;
A
#
# COMPACT_ATOMS: atom_id res chain seq x y z
N MET A 1 -24.94 -30.70 9.35
CA MET A 1 -24.29 -29.95 8.24
C MET A 1 -24.58 -28.44 8.24
N ILE A 2 -25.73 -27.97 8.74
CA ILE A 2 -26.12 -26.55 8.76
C ILE A 2 -25.27 -25.70 9.72
N ASN A 3 -24.96 -26.22 10.93
CA ASN A 3 -24.12 -25.51 11.91
C ASN A 3 -22.69 -25.23 11.42
N PHE A 4 -22.12 -26.09 10.57
CA PHE A 4 -20.75 -25.90 10.06
C PHE A 4 -20.69 -24.74 9.05
N LYS A 5 -21.65 -24.68 8.11
CA LYS A 5 -21.74 -23.55 7.15
C LYS A 5 -21.98 -22.22 7.84
N PHE A 6 -22.81 -22.20 8.90
CA PHE A 6 -23.08 -20.99 9.67
C PHE A 6 -21.84 -20.49 10.43
N ASN A 7 -21.12 -21.39 11.09
CA ASN A 7 -19.87 -21.05 11.78
C ASN A 7 -18.78 -20.55 10.80
N LEU A 8 -18.69 -21.17 9.62
CA LEU A 8 -17.74 -20.75 8.58
C LEU A 8 -18.05 -19.33 8.06
N ALA A 9 -19.33 -19.03 7.80
CA ALA A 9 -19.75 -17.70 7.34
C ALA A 9 -19.47 -16.61 8.39
N ARG A 10 -19.75 -16.91 9.67
CA ARG A 10 -19.46 -16.00 10.79
C ARG A 10 -17.97 -15.73 10.94
N PHE A 11 -17.15 -16.78 10.85
CA PHE A 11 -15.69 -16.67 10.89
C PHE A 11 -15.15 -15.81 9.74
N MET A 12 -15.59 -16.06 8.50
CA MET A 12 -15.20 -15.25 7.34
C MET A 12 -15.59 -13.76 7.49
N CYS A 13 -16.74 -13.48 8.10
CA CYS A 13 -17.18 -12.10 8.35
C CYS A 13 -16.28 -11.39 9.38
N GLN A 14 -15.96 -12.07 10.49
CA GLN A 14 -15.04 -11.56 11.50
C GLN A 14 -13.66 -11.29 10.90
N LEU A 15 -13.13 -12.24 10.12
CA LEU A 15 -11.82 -12.12 9.51
C LEU A 15 -11.72 -10.94 8.53
N LYS A 16 -12.77 -10.71 7.71
CA LYS A 16 -12.87 -9.52 6.85
C LYS A 16 -12.87 -8.22 7.66
N LYS A 17 -13.57 -8.17 8.79
CA LYS A 17 -13.60 -6.99 9.66
C LYS A 17 -12.22 -6.71 10.24
N THR A 18 -11.55 -7.75 10.76
CA THR A 18 -10.19 -7.65 11.31
C THR A 18 -9.20 -7.15 10.27
N ILE A 19 -9.22 -7.69 9.04
CA ILE A 19 -8.34 -7.24 7.95
C ILE A 19 -8.54 -5.76 7.66
N LYS A 20 -9.79 -5.28 7.60
CA LYS A 20 -10.07 -3.85 7.38
C LYS A 20 -9.46 -2.98 8.49
N VAL A 21 -9.69 -3.36 9.74
CA VAL A 21 -9.16 -2.62 10.90
C VAL A 21 -7.63 -2.56 10.86
N ILE A 22 -6.97 -3.70 10.63
CA ILE A 22 -5.50 -3.75 10.53
C ILE A 22 -4.99 -2.92 9.35
N THR A 23 -5.69 -2.96 8.20
CA THR A 23 -5.29 -2.19 7.01
C THR A 23 -5.33 -0.68 7.30
N TYR A 24 -6.41 -0.20 7.92
CA TYR A 24 -6.53 1.22 8.27
C TYR A 24 -5.57 1.63 9.39
N PHE A 25 -5.32 0.76 10.37
CA PHE A 25 -4.30 0.99 11.39
C PHE A 25 -2.89 1.06 10.76
N GLY A 26 -2.62 0.21 9.78
CA GLY A 26 -1.38 0.22 8.99
C GLY A 26 -1.19 1.47 8.13
N LEU A 27 -2.20 2.35 8.01
CA LEU A 27 -2.02 3.66 7.37
C LEU A 27 -1.47 4.72 8.34
N PHE A 28 -1.49 4.45 9.65
CA PHE A 28 -1.05 5.41 10.67
C PHE A 28 0.34 6.01 10.41
N PRO A 29 1.38 5.24 10.03
CA PRO A 29 2.71 5.80 9.78
C PRO A 29 2.75 6.87 8.68
N PHE A 30 1.82 6.84 7.72
CA PHE A 30 1.75 7.83 6.65
C PHE A 30 1.31 9.22 7.13
N TYR A 31 0.46 9.28 8.16
CA TYR A 31 -0.07 10.53 8.71
C TYR A 31 0.77 11.08 9.88
N LEU A 32 1.74 10.30 10.35
CA LEU A 32 2.58 10.62 11.48
C LEU A 32 3.37 11.94 11.31
N PRO A 33 3.95 12.27 10.12
CA PRO A 33 4.61 13.56 9.93
C PRO A 33 3.70 14.76 10.21
N ARG A 34 2.49 14.76 9.64
CA ARG A 34 1.50 15.84 9.81
C ARG A 34 0.94 15.91 11.22
N PHE A 35 0.75 14.78 11.86
CA PHE A 35 0.32 14.75 13.25
C PHE A 35 1.37 15.40 14.18
N ILE A 36 2.66 15.12 13.94
CA ILE A 36 3.76 15.76 14.67
C ILE A 36 3.85 17.25 14.37
N GLU A 37 3.60 17.66 13.11
CA GLU A 37 3.53 19.07 12.70
C GLU A 37 2.44 19.83 13.46
N TYR A 38 1.24 19.25 13.53
CA TYR A 38 0.12 19.84 14.24
C TYR A 38 0.37 19.99 15.75
N LEU A 39 1.04 19.02 16.37
CA LEU A 39 1.30 19.04 17.82
C LEU A 39 2.46 19.95 18.22
N ASN A 40 3.39 20.25 17.32
CA ASN A 40 4.62 20.97 17.66
C ASN A 40 4.71 22.36 17.03
N PHE A 41 4.38 23.38 17.82
CA PHE A 41 4.55 24.78 17.42
C PHE A 41 6.03 25.23 17.27
N ASN A 42 7.01 24.42 17.70
CA ASN A 42 8.43 24.84 17.83
C ASN A 42 9.48 23.73 17.54
N LEU A 43 9.15 22.61 16.87
CA LEU A 43 10.17 21.57 16.64
C LEU A 43 11.18 21.99 15.55
N SER A 44 12.47 21.74 15.80
CA SER A 44 13.56 21.99 14.86
C SER A 44 13.38 21.22 13.54
N THR A 45 13.73 21.85 12.43
CA THR A 45 13.63 21.33 11.04
C THR A 45 14.33 19.99 10.79
N ILE A 46 15.29 19.57 11.63
CA ILE A 46 16.03 18.31 11.51
C ILE A 46 15.13 17.11 11.85
N ILE A 47 14.36 17.18 12.94
CA ILE A 47 13.49 16.07 13.38
C ILE A 47 12.38 15.81 12.35
N PHE A 48 11.86 16.87 11.70
CA PHE A 48 10.87 16.74 10.64
C PHE A 48 11.38 15.97 9.42
N LYS A 49 12.61 16.26 8.98
CA LYS A 49 13.23 15.52 7.86
C LYS A 49 13.35 14.02 8.14
N ASP A 50 13.70 13.64 9.36
CA ASP A 50 13.82 12.23 9.75
C ASP A 50 12.45 11.52 9.76
N VAL A 51 11.40 12.23 10.17
CA VAL A 51 10.03 11.70 10.20
C VAL A 51 9.46 11.54 8.78
N ASP A 52 9.71 12.49 7.88
CA ASP A 52 9.32 12.36 6.46
C ASP A 52 10.02 11.18 5.80
N ASN A 53 11.32 11.02 6.05
CA ASN A 53 12.10 9.88 5.58
C ASN A 53 11.53 8.55 6.10
N PHE A 54 11.05 8.50 7.34
CA PHE A 54 10.39 7.32 7.90
C PHE A 54 9.10 6.98 7.14
N SER A 55 8.26 7.98 6.84
CA SER A 55 7.03 7.77 6.05
C SER A 55 7.35 7.28 4.63
N TYR A 56 8.39 7.83 4.00
CA TYR A 56 8.85 7.40 2.68
C TYR A 56 9.38 5.95 2.68
N LEU A 57 10.21 5.60 3.65
CA LEU A 57 10.71 4.24 3.82
C LEU A 57 9.56 3.25 4.09
N TYR A 58 8.60 3.63 4.93
CA TYR A 58 7.42 2.82 5.19
C TYR A 58 6.60 2.59 3.92
N CYS A 59 6.40 3.64 3.10
CA CYS A 59 5.73 3.53 1.82
C CYS A 59 6.46 2.59 0.85
N ALA A 60 7.78 2.74 0.72
CA ALA A 60 8.60 1.86 -0.10
C ALA A 60 8.51 0.39 0.36
N LEU A 61 8.48 0.14 1.66
CA LEU A 61 8.31 -1.19 2.23
C LEU A 61 6.92 -1.77 1.90
N ILE A 62 5.86 -0.97 2.02
CA ILE A 62 4.51 -1.38 1.62
C ILE A 62 4.48 -1.73 0.13
N ILE A 63 5.09 -0.91 -0.73
CA ILE A 63 5.18 -1.18 -2.17
C ILE A 63 5.93 -2.50 -2.43
N ALA A 64 7.05 -2.74 -1.76
CA ALA A 64 7.80 -3.99 -1.90
C ALA A 64 6.97 -5.22 -1.48
N PHE A 65 6.25 -5.12 -0.36
CA PHE A 65 5.36 -6.17 0.10
C PHE A 65 4.23 -6.46 -0.92
N LEU A 66 3.64 -5.41 -1.48
CA LEU A 66 2.59 -5.53 -2.49
C LEU A 66 3.10 -6.17 -3.77
N SER A 67 4.26 -5.73 -4.27
CA SER A 67 4.93 -6.33 -5.42
C SER A 67 5.16 -7.83 -5.21
N GLY A 68 5.66 -8.23 -4.04
CA GLY A 68 5.85 -9.65 -3.71
C GLY A 68 4.54 -10.46 -3.73
N MET A 69 3.48 -9.93 -3.11
CA MET A 69 2.17 -10.58 -3.13
C MET A 69 1.57 -10.68 -4.54
N GLN A 70 1.72 -9.63 -5.35
CA GLN A 70 1.26 -9.61 -6.73
C GLN A 70 2.02 -10.64 -7.56
N TRP A 71 3.33 -10.72 -7.39
CA TRP A 71 4.17 -11.69 -8.08
C TRP A 71 3.76 -13.13 -7.75
N HIS A 72 3.55 -13.43 -6.46
CA HIS A 72 3.06 -14.74 -6.03
C HIS A 72 1.71 -15.12 -6.69
N LYS A 73 0.76 -14.19 -6.75
CA LYS A 73 -0.54 -14.42 -7.40
C LYS A 73 -0.38 -14.69 -8.90
N ILE A 74 0.48 -13.94 -9.60
CA ILE A 74 0.72 -14.13 -11.03
C ILE A 74 1.34 -15.51 -11.30
N ILE A 75 2.28 -15.95 -10.45
CA ILE A 75 2.88 -17.29 -10.55
C ILE A 75 1.79 -18.36 -10.41
N LEU A 76 0.90 -18.24 -9.42
CA LEU A 76 -0.21 -19.18 -9.23
C LEU A 76 -1.20 -19.22 -10.40
N MET A 77 -1.35 -18.13 -11.16
CA MET A 77 -2.18 -18.11 -12.38
C MET A 77 -1.51 -18.79 -13.57
N GLY A 78 -0.20 -19.01 -13.53
CA GLY A 78 0.57 -19.46 -14.70
C GLY A 78 0.75 -18.39 -15.78
N GLU A 79 0.45 -17.12 -15.49
CA GLU A 79 0.44 -16.01 -16.44
C GLU A 79 1.85 -15.43 -16.66
N LYS A 80 2.71 -16.20 -17.35
CA LYS A 80 4.13 -15.85 -17.56
C LYS A 80 4.36 -14.48 -18.19
N LYS A 81 3.43 -14.00 -19.03
CA LYS A 81 3.53 -12.68 -19.69
C LYS A 81 3.62 -11.52 -18.69
N TYR A 82 3.01 -11.66 -17.51
CA TYR A 82 2.94 -10.58 -16.52
C TYR A 82 3.93 -10.74 -15.37
N ILE A 83 4.83 -11.73 -15.44
CA ILE A 83 5.69 -12.12 -14.30
C ILE A 83 6.61 -10.99 -13.81
N LEU A 84 7.02 -10.09 -14.70
CA LEU A 84 7.89 -8.96 -14.38
C LEU A 84 7.11 -7.68 -14.02
N VAL A 85 5.80 -7.64 -14.21
CA VAL A 85 5.01 -6.40 -14.01
C VAL A 85 5.07 -5.90 -12.56
N PRO A 86 5.02 -6.75 -11.51
CA PRO A 86 5.13 -6.29 -10.13
C PRO A 86 6.50 -5.68 -9.77
N ILE A 87 7.53 -5.87 -10.60
CA ILE A 87 8.86 -5.27 -10.39
C ILE A 87 8.83 -3.77 -10.69
N LEU A 88 7.98 -3.31 -11.61
CA LEU A 88 7.89 -1.90 -11.99
C LEU A 88 7.59 -0.98 -10.78
N PRO A 89 6.51 -1.17 -10.00
CA PRO A 89 6.24 -0.30 -8.86
C PRO A 89 7.35 -0.38 -7.79
N LEU A 90 7.98 -1.55 -7.62
CA LEU A 90 9.13 -1.71 -6.72
C LEU A 90 10.34 -0.89 -7.20
N PHE A 91 10.65 -0.94 -8.50
CA PHE A 91 11.77 -0.20 -9.08
C PHE A 91 11.57 1.31 -8.99
N LEU A 92 10.35 1.79 -9.24
CA LEU A 92 9.98 3.19 -9.01
C LEU A 92 10.16 3.59 -7.53
N ALA A 93 9.75 2.76 -6.58
CA ALA A 93 9.96 3.05 -5.15
C ALA A 93 11.45 3.08 -4.78
N LEU A 94 12.27 2.22 -5.37
CA LEU A 94 13.71 2.19 -5.12
C LEU A 94 14.45 3.38 -5.75
N SER A 95 13.92 3.95 -6.83
CA SER A 95 14.55 5.09 -7.50
C SER A 95 14.51 6.40 -6.71
N ILE A 96 13.87 6.44 -5.54
CA ILE A 96 13.81 7.64 -4.70
C ILE A 96 15.20 8.07 -4.18
N ASN A 97 16.06 7.10 -3.86
CA ASN A 97 17.39 7.37 -3.30
C ASN A 97 18.44 7.70 -4.37
N TYR A 98 18.11 7.49 -5.62
CA TYR A 98 19.00 7.73 -6.73
C TYR A 98 18.39 8.88 -7.52
N ASN A 99 19.09 10.02 -7.63
CA ASN A 99 18.65 11.22 -8.38
C ASN A 99 18.43 10.98 -9.90
N PHE A 100 18.08 9.76 -10.33
CA PHE A 100 17.73 9.38 -11.71
C PHE A 100 16.52 10.16 -12.23
N VAL A 101 15.64 10.64 -11.35
CA VAL A 101 14.37 11.27 -11.72
C VAL A 101 14.26 12.62 -11.02
N TYR A 102 14.06 13.70 -11.80
CA TYR A 102 13.91 15.09 -11.30
C TYR A 102 12.61 15.35 -10.51
N PHE A 103 11.88 14.30 -10.12
CA PHE A 103 10.62 14.44 -9.37
C PHE A 103 10.86 14.33 -7.88
N ASP A 104 10.05 15.05 -7.10
CA ASP A 104 10.08 14.94 -5.65
C ASP A 104 9.79 13.48 -5.19
N PRO A 105 10.49 12.98 -4.16
CA PRO A 105 10.33 11.63 -3.62
C PRO A 105 8.88 11.17 -3.41
N PHE A 106 8.03 12.05 -2.86
CA PHE A 106 6.65 11.72 -2.56
C PHE A 106 5.82 11.48 -3.84
N VAL A 107 6.13 12.19 -4.94
CA VAL A 107 5.44 12.02 -6.24
C VAL A 107 5.73 10.62 -6.79
N ILE A 108 6.99 10.20 -6.73
CA ILE A 108 7.43 8.87 -7.18
C ILE A 108 6.72 7.77 -6.37
N LEU A 109 6.58 7.95 -5.05
CA LEU A 109 5.85 7.02 -4.18
C LEU A 109 4.35 6.93 -4.52
N ILE A 110 3.70 8.06 -4.76
CA ILE A 110 2.29 8.10 -5.19
C ILE A 110 2.13 7.34 -6.50
N PHE A 111 2.98 7.59 -7.50
CA PHE A 111 2.94 6.85 -8.76
C PHE A 111 3.15 5.35 -8.56
N SER A 112 4.10 4.96 -7.70
CA SER A 112 4.36 3.55 -7.37
C SER A 112 3.13 2.87 -6.75
N LEU A 113 2.45 3.55 -5.83
CA LEU A 113 1.21 3.06 -5.20
C LEU A 113 0.06 2.92 -6.21
N ILE A 114 -0.12 3.90 -7.09
CA ILE A 114 -1.15 3.87 -8.14
C ILE A 114 -0.86 2.74 -9.15
N PHE A 115 0.41 2.57 -9.53
CA PHE A 115 0.80 1.50 -10.44
C PHE A 115 0.57 0.13 -9.80
N SER A 116 0.93 -0.03 -8.52
CA SER A 116 0.62 -1.24 -7.75
C SER A 116 -0.89 -1.50 -7.70
N LEU A 117 -1.72 -0.48 -7.43
CA LEU A 117 -3.18 -0.63 -7.47
C LEU A 117 -3.69 -1.05 -8.85
N SER A 118 -3.11 -0.52 -9.92
CA SER A 118 -3.49 -0.84 -11.29
C SER A 118 -3.27 -2.32 -11.63
N ILE A 119 -2.17 -2.92 -11.15
CA ILE A 119 -1.91 -4.36 -11.27
C ILE A 119 -3.04 -5.16 -10.59
N ASP A 120 -3.43 -4.76 -9.38
CA ASP A 120 -4.48 -5.46 -8.62
C ASP A 120 -5.87 -5.39 -9.28
N LEU A 121 -6.17 -4.28 -9.97
CA LEU A 121 -7.47 -4.04 -10.59
C LEU A 121 -7.58 -4.61 -12.01
N ILE A 122 -6.50 -4.54 -12.79
CA ILE A 122 -6.48 -4.93 -14.21
C ILE A 122 -6.01 -6.38 -14.34
N ILE A 123 -4.79 -6.70 -13.89
CA ILE A 123 -4.16 -8.00 -14.12
C ILE A 123 -4.76 -9.04 -13.16
N LEU A 124 -4.87 -8.72 -11.87
CA LEU A 124 -5.33 -9.64 -10.84
C LEU A 124 -6.85 -9.56 -10.60
N ARG A 125 -7.60 -9.03 -11.58
CA ARG A 125 -9.04 -8.79 -11.47
C ARG A 125 -9.79 -10.06 -11.04
N TYR A 126 -9.48 -11.22 -11.60
CA TYR A 126 -10.28 -12.42 -11.39
C TYR A 126 -9.94 -13.15 -10.07
N ILE A 127 -8.73 -12.98 -9.53
CA ILE A 127 -8.35 -13.54 -8.22
C ILE A 127 -8.89 -12.69 -7.08
N ASN A 128 -8.73 -11.38 -7.19
CA ASN A 128 -9.00 -10.49 -6.07
C ASN A 128 -10.51 -10.41 -5.82
N GLN A 129 -10.92 -10.78 -4.60
CA GLN A 129 -12.31 -10.67 -4.18
C GLN A 129 -12.77 -9.21 -4.22
N THR A 130 -14.03 -8.97 -4.60
CA THR A 130 -14.58 -7.61 -4.81
C THR A 130 -14.46 -6.71 -3.58
N TRP A 131 -14.69 -7.25 -2.38
CA TRP A 131 -14.54 -6.49 -1.13
C TRP A 131 -13.08 -6.10 -0.85
N PHE A 132 -12.12 -6.95 -1.24
CA PHE A 132 -10.69 -6.67 -1.05
C PHE A 132 -10.23 -5.58 -2.02
N LYS A 133 -10.71 -5.58 -3.27
CA LYS A 133 -10.44 -4.49 -4.23
C LYS A 133 -10.93 -3.14 -3.71
N LYS A 134 -12.15 -3.08 -3.17
CA LYS A 134 -12.69 -1.85 -2.58
C LYS A 134 -11.83 -1.36 -1.40
N LEU A 135 -11.42 -2.28 -0.53
CA LEU A 135 -10.51 -1.97 0.57
C LEU A 135 -9.16 -1.43 0.05
N ARG A 136 -8.61 -2.08 -0.98
CA ARG A 136 -7.33 -1.70 -1.60
C ARG A 136 -7.38 -0.29 -2.19
N ILE A 137 -8.42 0.03 -2.95
CA ILE A 137 -8.66 1.37 -3.50
C ILE A 137 -8.71 2.40 -2.38
N ASN A 138 -9.53 2.17 -1.35
CA ASN A 138 -9.69 3.12 -0.25
C ASN A 138 -8.38 3.33 0.52
N ALA A 139 -7.65 2.25 0.81
CA ALA A 139 -6.38 2.34 1.53
C ALA A 139 -5.30 3.08 0.72
N THR A 140 -5.19 2.78 -0.58
CA THR A 140 -4.26 3.50 -1.46
C THR A 140 -4.63 4.98 -1.57
N PHE A 141 -5.92 5.30 -1.72
CA PHE A 141 -6.37 6.68 -1.81
C PHE A 141 -6.05 7.48 -0.54
N LEU A 142 -6.30 6.91 0.64
CA LEU A 142 -5.94 7.53 1.91
C LEU A 142 -4.43 7.72 2.05
N ALA A 143 -3.63 6.71 1.69
CA ALA A 143 -2.17 6.82 1.69
C ALA A 143 -1.63 7.88 0.70
N CYS A 144 -2.29 8.08 -0.44
CA CYS A 144 -1.91 9.16 -1.35
C CYS A 144 -2.25 10.54 -0.77
N ILE A 145 -3.43 10.66 -0.14
CA ILE A 145 -3.86 11.92 0.49
C ILE A 145 -2.90 12.36 1.58
N SER A 146 -2.36 11.43 2.39
CA SER A 146 -1.43 11.79 3.46
C SER A 146 -0.14 12.45 2.98
N PHE A 147 0.27 12.23 1.71
CA PHE A 147 1.42 12.91 1.11
C PHE A 147 1.08 14.27 0.51
N LEU A 148 -0.21 14.54 0.26
CA LEU A 148 -0.69 15.78 -0.36
C LEU A 148 -1.21 16.80 0.67
N LEU A 149 -1.68 16.32 1.82
CA LEU A 149 -1.92 17.13 3.03
C LEU A 149 -0.60 17.62 3.58
#